data_AF-A0AAD9XM89-F1
#
_entry.id   AF-A0AAD9XM89-F1
#
_cell.length_a   1.000
_cell.length_b   1.000
_cell.length_c   1.000
_cell.angle_alpha   90.00
_cell.angle_beta   90.00
_cell.angle_gamma   90.00
#
_symmetry.space_group_name_H-M   'P 1'
#
loop_
_entity.id
_entity.type
_entity.pdbx_description
1 polymer ?
#
loop_
_entity_poly.entity_id
_entity_poly.type
_entity_poly.pdbx_seq_one_letter_code
_entity_poly.pdbx_strand_id
1 'polypeptide(L)'
;MDVEEMVAIFLHIISHDVKNRIMRCQFARSGETVSRQFNVVLNAILCLHELLLKKPEPVLSDSTDSRWKWFKNCLGALDGTYIKVNVLASDRPRYRTRKNEIAINVLGVV
;
A
#
# COMPACT_ATOMS: atom_id res chain seq x y z
N MET A 1 -0.86 -29.28 -4.52
CA MET A 1 -1.34 -28.03 -3.93
C MET A 1 -2.17 -27.40 -5.02
N ASP A 2 -3.43 -27.13 -4.72
CA ASP A 2 -4.29 -26.43 -5.68
C ASP A 2 -3.82 -24.97 -5.81
N VAL A 3 -4.32 -24.26 -6.83
CA VAL A 3 -3.91 -22.87 -7.07
C VAL A 3 -4.41 -21.98 -5.93
N GLU A 4 -5.58 -22.32 -5.38
CA GLU A 4 -6.25 -21.65 -4.28
C GLU A 4 -5.42 -21.63 -3.00
N GLU A 5 -4.83 -22.75 -2.59
CA GLU A 5 -3.95 -22.89 -1.41
C GLU A 5 -2.65 -22.13 -1.64
N MET A 6 -2.07 -22.15 -2.85
CA MET A 6 -0.89 -21.35 -3.17
C MET A 6 -1.16 -19.85 -3.01
N VAL A 7 -2.25 -19.37 -3.61
CA VAL A 7 -2.66 -17.96 -3.55
C VAL A 7 -3.03 -17.57 -2.12
N ALA A 8 -3.72 -18.44 -1.37
CA ALA A 8 -4.06 -18.19 0.03
C ALA A 8 -2.81 -18.02 0.91
N ILE A 9 -1.79 -18.88 0.74
CA ILE A 9 -0.51 -18.76 1.44
C ILE A 9 0.15 -17.42 1.12
N PHE A 10 0.23 -17.07 -0.17
CA PHE A 10 0.84 -15.81 -0.60
C PHE A 10 0.13 -14.60 -0.02
N LEU A 11 -1.20 -14.51 -0.20
CA LEU A 11 -2.02 -13.41 0.30
C LEU A 11 -1.93 -13.29 1.83
N HIS A 12 -2.01 -14.41 2.55
CA HIS A 12 -1.96 -14.38 4.00
C HIS A 12 -0.60 -13.87 4.52
N ILE A 13 0.51 -14.23 3.87
CA ILE A 13 1.85 -13.69 4.18
C ILE A 13 1.90 -12.18 3.96
N ILE A 14 1.49 -11.68 2.79
CA ILE A 14 1.62 -10.25 2.46
C ILE A 14 0.62 -9.37 3.22
N SER A 15 -0.59 -9.86 3.50
CA SER A 15 -1.64 -9.07 4.16
C SER A 15 -1.38 -8.87 5.66
N HIS A 16 -0.66 -9.80 6.29
CA HIS A 16 -0.45 -9.80 7.74
C HIS A 16 1.02 -9.74 8.16
N ASP A 17 1.97 -9.63 7.21
CA ASP A 17 3.42 -9.73 7.44
C ASP A 17 3.82 -10.97 8.28
N VAL A 18 3.11 -12.08 8.09
CA VAL A 18 3.37 -13.30 8.87
C VAL A 18 4.60 -14.02 8.35
N LYS A 19 5.41 -14.54 9.28
CA LYS A 19 6.64 -15.24 8.94
C LYS A 19 6.34 -16.70 8.55
N ASN A 20 7.16 -17.27 7.67
CA ASN A 20 7.05 -18.65 7.17
C ASN A 20 6.81 -19.68 8.30
N ARG A 21 7.45 -19.51 9.47
CA ARG A 21 7.25 -20.37 10.64
C ARG A 21 5.77 -20.51 11.07
N ILE A 22 4.97 -19.46 10.95
CA ILE A 22 3.56 -19.44 11.33
C ILE A 22 2.72 -20.18 10.28
N MET A 23 3.07 -20.01 9.00
CA MET A 23 2.41 -20.66 7.87
C MET A 23 2.57 -22.16 7.86
N ARG A 24 3.71 -22.66 8.35
CA ARG A 24 3.92 -24.09 8.55
C ARG A 24 2.84 -24.72 9.42
N CYS A 25 2.48 -24.05 10.51
CA CYS A 25 1.47 -24.53 11.45
C CYS A 25 0.06 -24.40 10.89
N GLN A 26 -0.27 -23.26 10.27
CA GLN A 26 -1.63 -23.02 9.77
C GLN A 26 -2.00 -23.90 8.57
N PHE A 27 -1.08 -24.11 7.64
CA PHE A 27 -1.34 -24.89 6.43
C PHE A 27 -0.84 -26.34 6.53
N ALA A 28 -0.28 -26.74 7.68
CA ALA A 28 0.33 -28.07 7.88
C ALA A 28 1.34 -28.45 6.76
N ARG A 29 2.10 -27.47 6.25
CA ARG A 29 3.12 -27.65 5.20
C ARG A 29 4.53 -27.43 5.73
N SER A 30 5.51 -28.02 5.05
CA SER A 30 6.92 -27.72 5.34
C SER A 30 7.25 -26.25 5.01
N GLY A 31 8.23 -25.67 5.72
CA GLY A 31 8.64 -24.29 5.46
C GLY A 31 9.23 -24.09 4.07
N GLU A 32 9.90 -25.12 3.54
CA GLU A 32 10.35 -25.16 2.16
C GLU A 32 9.16 -25.07 1.19
N THR A 33 8.09 -25.84 1.43
CA THR A 33 6.89 -25.80 0.61
C THR A 33 6.27 -24.40 0.62
N VAL A 34 6.04 -23.81 1.80
CA VAL A 34 5.52 -22.44 1.93
C VAL A 34 6.38 -21.45 1.13
N SER A 35 7.71 -21.52 1.28
CA SER A 35 8.64 -20.64 0.56
C SER A 35 8.53 -20.82 -0.96
N ARG A 36 8.50 -22.06 -1.44
CA ARG A 36 8.39 -22.35 -2.87
C ARG A 36 7.10 -21.79 -3.46
N GLN A 37 5.97 -22.00 -2.81
CA GLN A 37 4.67 -21.56 -3.33
C GLN A 37 4.51 -20.05 -3.28
N PHE A 38 5.01 -19.41 -2.23
CA PHE A 38 5.09 -17.96 -2.16
C PHE A 38 5.85 -17.39 -3.37
N ASN A 39 7.00 -17.96 -3.72
CA ASN A 39 7.80 -17.50 -4.86
C ASN A 39 7.15 -17.81 -6.22
N VAL A 40 6.45 -18.94 -6.36
CA VAL A 40 5.69 -19.25 -7.59
C VAL A 40 4.61 -18.19 -7.83
N VAL A 41 3.82 -17.86 -6.81
CA VAL A 41 2.78 -16.83 -6.92
C VAL A 41 3.38 -15.45 -7.13
N LEU A 42 4.46 -15.10 -6.41
CA LEU A 42 5.18 -13.84 -6.60
C LEU A 42 5.64 -13.68 -8.05
N ASN A 43 6.29 -14.70 -8.61
CA ASN A 43 6.76 -14.65 -10.00
C ASN A 43 5.59 -14.53 -10.99
N ALA A 44 4.48 -15.23 -10.76
CA ALA A 44 3.28 -15.10 -11.59
C ALA A 44 2.72 -13.66 -11.57
N ILE A 45 2.64 -13.04 -10.38
CA ILE A 45 2.21 -11.65 -10.25
C ILE A 45 3.19 -10.70 -10.94
N LEU A 46 4.50 -10.92 -10.80
CA LEU A 46 5.52 -10.14 -11.50
C LEU A 46 5.42 -10.29 -13.02
N CYS A 47 5.09 -11.47 -13.54
CA CYS A 47 4.85 -11.64 -14.98
C CYS A 47 3.58 -10.91 -15.43
N LEU A 48 2.53 -10.90 -14.59
CA LEU A 48 1.25 -10.27 -14.89
C LEU A 48 1.18 -8.80 -14.50
N HIS A 49 2.26 -8.21 -14.00
CA HIS A 49 2.25 -6.87 -13.40
C HIS A 49 1.74 -5.80 -14.37
N GLU A 50 2.03 -5.91 -15.67
CA GLU A 50 1.53 -4.93 -16.66
C GLU A 50 0.01 -4.98 -16.85
N LEU A 51 -0.62 -6.13 -16.61
CA LEU A 51 -2.07 -6.31 -16.69
C LEU A 51 -2.76 -5.97 -15.35
N LEU A 52 -2.11 -6.31 -14.24
CA LEU A 52 -2.68 -6.16 -12.90
C LEU A 52 -2.44 -4.76 -12.31
N LEU A 53 -1.30 -4.14 -12.60
CA LEU A 53 -0.91 -2.85 -12.04
C LEU A 53 -1.11 -1.77 -13.09
N LYS A 54 -2.07 -0.88 -12.82
CA LYS A 54 -2.21 0.34 -13.60
C LYS A 54 -0.96 1.20 -13.39
N LYS A 55 -0.27 1.56 -14.48
CA LYS A 55 0.78 2.59 -14.40
C LYS A 55 0.14 3.87 -13.87
N PRO A 56 0.65 4.45 -12.77
CA PRO A 56 0.11 5.69 -12.26
C PRO A 56 0.30 6.78 -13.31
N GLU A 57 -0.75 7.55 -13.56
CA GLU A 57 -0.69 8.71 -14.44
C GLU A 57 -0.56 9.96 -13.57
N PRO A 58 0.35 10.88 -13.92
CA PRO A 58 0.51 12.10 -13.15
C PRO A 58 -0.76 12.95 -13.23
N VAL A 59 -1.08 13.62 -12.13
CA VAL A 59 -2.17 14.60 -12.12
C VAL A 59 -1.84 15.72 -13.10
N LEU A 60 -2.73 15.88 -14.09
CA LEU A 60 -2.62 16.92 -15.11
C LEU A 60 -2.64 18.32 -14.49
N SER A 61 -1.88 19.24 -15.09
CA SER A 61 -1.70 20.61 -14.58
C SER A 61 -2.99 21.46 -14.55
N ASP A 62 -3.98 21.06 -15.35
CA ASP A 62 -5.31 21.62 -15.55
C ASP A 62 -6.42 20.74 -14.91
N SER A 63 -6.06 19.79 -14.04
CA SER A 63 -7.02 18.95 -13.32
C SER A 63 -8.08 19.80 -12.60
N THR A 64 -9.36 19.54 -12.92
CA THR A 64 -10.52 20.19 -12.31
C THR A 64 -10.98 19.48 -11.03
N ASP A 65 -10.42 18.30 -10.71
CA ASP A 65 -10.76 17.56 -9.51
C ASP A 65 -10.33 18.37 -8.27
N SER A 66 -11.30 18.77 -7.47
CA SER A 66 -11.10 19.54 -6.23
C SER A 66 -10.09 18.91 -5.25
N ARG A 67 -9.94 17.57 -5.28
CA ARG A 67 -9.02 16.80 -4.44
C ARG A 67 -7.60 16.81 -5.01
N TRP A 68 -7.46 16.59 -6.32
CA TRP A 68 -6.16 16.36 -6.96
C TRP A 68 -5.52 17.60 -7.58
N LYS A 69 -6.28 18.67 -7.87
CA LYS A 69 -5.78 19.88 -8.55
C LYS A 69 -4.58 20.57 -7.90
N TRP A 70 -4.34 20.30 -6.61
CA TRP A 70 -3.22 20.84 -5.83
C TRP A 70 -1.93 20.00 -5.98
N PHE A 71 -2.03 18.79 -6.52
CA PHE A 71 -0.96 17.79 -6.63
C PHE A 71 -0.46 17.64 -8.06
N LYS A 72 -0.26 18.77 -8.77
CA LYS A 72 0.16 18.77 -10.18
C LYS A 72 1.45 17.97 -10.36
N ASN A 73 1.49 17.14 -11.40
CA ASN A 73 2.60 16.22 -11.71
C ASN A 73 2.82 15.09 -10.68
N CYS A 74 2.00 14.96 -9.64
CA CYS A 74 2.09 13.82 -8.74
C CYS A 74 1.46 12.57 -9.39
N LEU A 75 2.16 11.44 -9.34
CA LEU A 75 1.69 10.11 -9.74
C LEU A 75 0.66 9.51 -8.77
N GLY A 76 0.63 9.97 -7.52
CA GLY A 76 -0.29 9.42 -6.54
C GLY A 76 0.12 9.76 -5.11
N ALA A 77 -0.13 8.81 -4.21
CA ALA A 77 -0.12 9.02 -2.77
C ALA A 77 0.70 7.89 -2.08
N LEU A 78 1.88 8.18 -1.51
CA LEU A 78 2.65 7.30 -0.58
C LEU A 78 2.72 7.81 0.86
N ASP A 79 2.27 6.99 1.83
CA ASP A 79 2.15 7.33 3.27
C ASP A 79 3.44 7.86 3.91
N GLY A 80 3.39 9.01 4.61
CA GLY A 80 4.46 9.39 5.55
C GLY A 80 4.88 10.85 5.65
N THR A 81 4.39 11.78 4.81
CA THR A 81 4.85 13.19 4.85
C THR A 81 3.88 14.08 5.63
N TYR A 82 4.32 14.58 6.78
CA TYR A 82 3.56 15.55 7.58
C TYR A 82 3.83 16.97 7.09
N ILE A 83 2.81 17.63 6.54
CA ILE A 83 2.86 19.06 6.19
C ILE A 83 2.15 19.86 7.28
N LYS A 84 2.83 20.85 7.85
CA LYS A 84 2.23 21.77 8.83
C LYS A 84 1.13 22.60 8.17
N VAL A 85 -0.02 22.69 8.83
CA VAL A 85 -1.17 23.43 8.32
C VAL A 85 -1.58 24.54 9.27
N ASN A 86 -1.93 25.69 8.72
CA ASN A 86 -2.51 26.80 9.46
C ASN A 86 -4.02 26.76 9.28
N VAL A 87 -4.72 26.45 10.37
CA VAL A 87 -6.19 26.36 10.41
C VAL A 87 -6.74 27.19 11.57
N LEU A 88 -8.03 27.54 11.48
CA LEU A 88 -8.75 28.24 12.53
C LEU A 88 -8.71 27.45 13.84
N ALA A 89 -8.80 28.15 14.98
CA ALA A 89 -8.74 27.53 16.30
C ALA A 89 -9.80 26.42 16.49
N SER A 90 -10.99 26.62 15.90
CA SER A 90 -12.09 25.63 15.88
C SER A 90 -11.73 24.33 15.16
N ASP A 91 -10.85 24.39 14.15
CA ASP A 91 -10.51 23.26 13.29
C ASP A 91 -9.23 22.54 13.73
N ARG A 92 -8.38 23.18 14.54
CA ARG A 92 -7.13 22.59 15.08
C ARG A 92 -7.30 21.18 15.65
N PRO A 93 -8.38 20.83 16.39
CA PRO A 93 -8.56 19.46 16.88
C PRO A 93 -8.58 18.40 15.78
N ARG A 94 -9.05 18.74 14.56
CA ARG A 94 -9.13 17.80 13.42
C ARG A 94 -7.76 17.52 12.77
N TYR A 95 -6.81 18.43 12.91
CA TYR A 95 -5.49 18.35 12.27
C TYR A 95 -4.37 18.09 13.29
N ARG A 96 -4.72 17.66 14.50
CA ARG A 96 -3.76 17.41 15.58
C ARG A 96 -3.15 16.02 15.44
N THR A 97 -1.83 15.95 15.29
CA THR A 97 -1.10 14.68 15.21
C THR A 97 -0.82 14.09 16.61
N ARG A 98 -0.36 12.83 16.66
CA ARG A 98 0.10 12.18 17.90
C ARG A 98 1.20 12.97 18.63
N LYS A 99 2.01 13.75 17.90
CA LYS A 99 3.07 14.61 18.44
C LYS A 99 2.60 16.02 18.82
N ASN A 100 1.29 16.25 18.87
CA ASN A 100 0.69 17.55 19.19
C ASN A 100 0.96 18.65 18.15
N GLU A 101 1.40 18.31 16.94
CA GLU A 101 1.55 19.28 15.85
C GLU A 101 0.23 19.45 15.09
N ILE A 102 0.02 20.64 14.55
CA ILE A 102 -1.08 20.91 13.61
C ILE A 102 -0.55 20.63 12.20
N ALA A 103 -0.77 19.42 11.72
CA ALA A 103 -0.25 18.95 10.45
C ALA A 103 -1.21 17.95 9.81
N ILE A 104 -1.23 17.92 8.49
CA ILE A 104 -1.93 16.90 7.72
C ILE A 104 -0.90 16.01 7.05
N ASN A 105 -1.18 14.70 7.03
CA ASN A 105 -0.41 13.78 6.23
C ASN A 105 -0.77 14.02 4.77
N VAL A 106 0.21 14.43 3.98
CA VAL A 106 0.04 14.73 2.56
C VAL A 106 0.83 13.71 1.77
N LEU A 107 0.16 13.18 0.75
CA LEU A 107 0.60 12.02 0.02
C LEU A 107 0.79 12.40 -1.44
N GLY A 108 2.05 12.62 -1.83
CA GLY A 108 2.45 12.92 -3.20
C GLY A 108 3.61 12.03 -3.61
N VAL A 109 3.39 11.13 -4.56
CA VAL A 109 4.45 10.45 -5.31
C VAL A 109 4.69 11.29 -6.56
N VAL A 110 5.93 11.62 -6.87
CA VAL A 110 6.31 12.27 -8.14
C VAL A 110 6.98 11.24 -9.03
#